data_AF-A0A9P2XF68-F1
#
_entry.id   AF-A0A9P2XF68-F1
#
_cell.length_a   1.000
_cell.length_b   1.000
_cell.length_c   1.000
_cell.angle_alpha   90.00
_cell.angle_beta   90.00
_cell.angle_gamma   90.00
#
_symmetry.space_group_name_H-M   'P 1'
#
loop_
_entity.id
_entity.type
_entity.pdbx_description
1 polymer ?
#
loop_
_entity_poly.entity_id
_entity_poly.type
_entity_poly.pdbx_seq_one_letter_code
_entity_poly.pdbx_strand_id
1 'polypeptide(L)' 'MQNLKTSSKKLQVIHTAIRLFVTYGFHTTGVDLIIKEAKITKATFYNYFHSKERLIEMCIAFQKSLLKEEVLAIIYSSRY' A
#
# COMPACT_ATOMS: atom_id res chain seq x y z
N MET A 1 17.68 3.28 -16.07
CA MET A 1 16.22 3.03 -16.11
C MET A 1 15.78 1.88 -15.17
N GLN A 2 16.26 1.81 -13.91
CA GLN A 2 15.90 0.72 -12.97
C GLN A 2 14.90 1.11 -11.85
N ASN A 3 14.42 2.36 -11.80
CA ASN A 3 13.60 2.86 -10.68
C ASN A 3 12.07 2.73 -10.87
N LEU A 4 11.57 2.65 -12.11
CA LEU A 4 10.12 2.65 -12.40
C LEU A 4 9.43 1.29 -12.11
N LYS A 5 10.07 0.16 -12.42
CA LYS A 5 9.50 -1.18 -12.14
C LYS A 5 9.38 -1.48 -10.65
N THR A 6 10.33 -1.01 -9.85
CA THR A 6 10.35 -1.16 -8.40
C THR A 6 9.20 -0.40 -7.74
N SER A 7 8.92 0.82 -8.20
CA SER A 7 7.78 1.62 -7.73
C SER A 7 6.43 0.90 -7.98
N SER A 8 6.23 0.34 -9.18
CA SER A 8 5.00 -0.37 -9.52
C SER A 8 4.76 -1.62 -8.66
N LYS A 9 5.79 -2.45 -8.42
CA LYS A 9 5.67 -3.62 -7.52
C LYS A 9 5.45 -3.22 -6.07
N LYS A 10 6.14 -2.17 -5.60
CA LYS A 10 5.94 -1.66 -4.24
C LYS A 10 4.50 -1.17 -4.04
N LEU A 11 3.95 -0.45 -5.01
CA LEU A 11 2.57 0.00 -4.99
C LEU A 11 1.57 -1.17 -5.03
N GLN A 12 1.83 -2.20 -5.83
CA GLN A 12 1.02 -3.42 -5.86
C GLN A 12 0.93 -4.08 -4.47
N VAL A 13 2.05 -4.14 -3.73
CA VAL A 13 2.06 -4.69 -2.37
C VAL A 13 1.26 -3.81 -1.42
N ILE A 14 1.34 -2.48 -1.53
CA ILE A 14 0.54 -1.55 -0.72
C ILE A 14 -0.95 -1.79 -0.95
N HIS A 15 -1.42 -1.86 -2.20
CA HIS A 15 -2.83 -2.15 -2.49
C HIS A 15 -3.26 -3.52 -1.97
N THR A 16 -2.42 -4.54 -2.14
CA THR A 16 -2.70 -5.88 -1.63
C THR A 16 -2.82 -5.88 -0.11
N ALA A 17 -1.90 -5.20 0.58
CA ALA A 17 -1.89 -5.09 2.03
C ALA A 17 -3.09 -4.31 2.56
N ILE A 18 -3.47 -3.20 1.93
CA ILE A 18 -4.70 -2.44 2.28
C ILE A 18 -5.90 -3.37 2.22
N ARG A 19 -6.08 -4.10 1.11
CA ARG A 19 -7.20 -5.04 0.95
C ARG A 19 -7.21 -6.08 2.07
N LEU A 20 -6.07 -6.73 2.33
CA LEU A 20 -5.97 -7.78 3.34
C LEU A 20 -6.20 -7.25 4.76
N PHE A 21 -5.63 -6.09 5.11
CA PHE A 21 -5.82 -5.48 6.42
C PHE A 21 -7.27 -5.06 6.65
N VAL A 22 -7.96 -4.56 5.63
CA VAL A 22 -9.40 -4.23 5.71
C VAL A 22 -10.26 -5.48 5.86
N THR A 23 -9.97 -6.54 5.11
CA THR A 23 -10.77 -7.78 5.12
C THR A 23 -10.57 -8.59 6.40
N TYR A 24 -9.34 -8.74 6.87
CA TYR A 24 -9.01 -9.68 7.94
C TYR A 24 -8.58 -8.99 9.23
N GLY A 25 -8.09 -7.75 9.18
CA GLY A 25 -7.45 -7.06 10.29
C GLY A 25 -5.91 -7.14 10.25
N PHE A 26 -5.24 -6.25 10.99
CA PHE A 26 -3.77 -6.17 11.01
C PHE A 26 -3.10 -7.37 11.67
N HIS A 27 -3.59 -7.81 12.82
CA HIS A 27 -2.95 -8.88 13.60
C HIS A 27 -3.10 -10.26 12.93
N THR A 28 -4.26 -10.51 12.33
CA THR A 28 -4.60 -11.75 11.61
C THR A 28 -3.90 -11.84 10.25
N THR A 29 -3.63 -10.71 9.59
CA THR A 29 -2.90 -10.70 8.33
C THR A 29 -1.40 -10.92 8.56
N GLY A 30 -0.93 -12.12 8.20
CA GLY A 30 0.49 -12.47 8.21
C GLY A 30 1.27 -11.92 7.02
N VAL A 31 2.58 -11.70 7.20
CA VAL A 31 3.49 -11.26 6.12
C VAL A 31 3.50 -12.25 4.95
N ASP A 32 3.46 -13.56 5.24
CA ASP A 32 3.48 -14.60 4.20
C ASP A 32 2.22 -14.57 3.32
N LEU A 33 1.05 -14.23 3.88
CA LEU A 33 -0.18 -14.03 3.11
C LEU A 33 -0.02 -12.84 2.15
N ILE A 34 0.51 -11.71 2.63
CA ILE A 34 0.77 -10.53 1.80
C ILE A 34 1.74 -10.87 0.67
N ILE A 35 2.84 -11.57 0.97
CA ILE A 35 3.85 -12.01 0.00
C ILE A 35 3.22 -12.88 -1.09
N LYS A 36 2.41 -13.87 -0.67
CA LYS A 36 1.71 -14.80 -1.57
C LYS A 36 0.75 -14.06 -2.50
N GLU A 37 -0.12 -13.21 -1.94
CA GLU A 37 -1.14 -12.47 -2.68
C GLU A 37 -0.53 -11.40 -3.61
N ALA A 38 0.55 -10.73 -3.17
CA ALA A 38 1.24 -9.73 -3.97
C ALA A 38 2.21 -10.35 -5.00
N LYS A 39 2.40 -11.68 -4.98
CA LYS A 39 3.30 -12.43 -5.89
C LYS A 39 4.73 -11.88 -5.87
N ILE A 40 5.26 -11.64 -4.67
CA ILE A 40 6.65 -11.22 -4.45
C ILE A 40 7.41 -12.26 -3.63
N THR A 41 8.71 -12.09 -3.46
CA THR A 41 9.50 -12.91 -2.53
C THR A 41 9.58 -12.27 -1.15
N LYS A 42 9.90 -13.07 -0.13
CA LYS A 42 10.17 -12.58 1.23
C LYS A 42 11.31 -11.55 1.24
N ALA A 43 12.40 -11.81 0.53
CA ALA A 43 13.50 -10.86 0.39
C ALA A 43 13.03 -9.51 -0.22
N THR A 44 12.21 -9.55 -1.27
CA THR A 44 11.64 -8.32 -1.86
C THR A 44 10.76 -7.57 -0.88
N PHE A 45 9.94 -8.25 -0.08
CA PHE A 45 9.10 -7.62 0.94
C PHE A 45 9.95 -6.83 1.94
N TYR A 46 10.94 -7.49 2.55
CA TYR A 46 11.76 -6.87 3.58
C TYR A 46 12.69 -5.78 3.01
N ASN A 47 13.10 -5.88 1.74
CA ASN A 47 13.82 -4.81 1.06
C ASN A 47 12.94 -3.55 0.83
N TYR A 48 11.64 -3.72 0.60
CA TYR A 48 10.74 -2.59 0.33
C TYR A 48 10.18 -1.94 1.58
N PHE A 49 9.87 -2.74 2.60
CA PHE A 49 9.05 -2.32 3.73
C PHE A 49 9.74 -2.50 5.09
N HIS A 50 10.80 -3.31 5.20
CA HIS A 50 11.51 -3.62 6.44
C HIS A 50 10.68 -4.35 7.52
N SER A 51 9.40 -4.05 7.70
CA SER A 51 8.51 -4.71 8.67
C SER A 51 7.03 -4.63 8.26
N LYS A 52 6.16 -5.37 8.95
CA LYS A 52 4.70 -5.32 8.73
C LYS A 52 4.12 -3.99 9.23
N GLU A 53 4.66 -3.50 10.32
CA GLU A 53 4.33 -2.23 10.97
C GLU A 53 4.63 -1.06 10.01
N ARG A 54 5.82 -1.08 9.40
CA ARG A 54 6.20 -0.06 8.42
C ARG A 54 5.33 -0.14 7.16
N LEU A 55 4.92 -1.34 6.73
CA LEU A 55 3.97 -1.49 5.64
C LEU A 55 2.62 -0.86 5.96
N ILE A 56 2.03 -1.10 7.14
CA ILE A 56 0.74 -0.49 7.50
C ILE A 56 0.83 1.03 7.64
N GLU A 57 1.93 1.57 8.17
CA GLU A 57 2.18 3.02 8.15
C GLU A 57 2.14 3.59 6.73
N MET A 58 2.81 2.92 5.78
CA MET A 58 2.79 3.31 4.37
C MET A 58 1.40 3.20 3.75
N CYS A 59 0.63 2.16 4.11
CA CYS A 59 -0.76 2.00 3.66
C CYS A 59 -1.66 3.15 4.15
N ILE A 60 -1.54 3.54 5.42
CA ILE A 60 -2.29 4.65 6.00
C ILE A 60 -1.90 5.97 5.33
N ALA A 61 -0.61 6.23 5.15
CA ALA A 61 -0.12 7.43 4.49
C ALA A 61 -0.63 7.54 3.04
N PHE A 62 -0.63 6.42 2.30
CA PHE A 62 -1.16 6.35 0.94
C PHE A 62 -2.67 6.60 0.88
N GLN A 63 -3.46 5.98 1.75
CA GLN A 63 -4.90 6.24 1.78
C GLN A 63 -5.22 7.69 2.19
N LYS A 64 -4.44 8.25 3.11
CA LYS A 64 -4.58 9.66 3.52
C LYS A 64 -4.29 10.63 2.37
N SER A 65 -3.30 10.34 1.53
CA SER A 65 -3.02 11.20 0.36
C SER A 65 -4.13 11.12 -0.67
N LEU A 66 -4.64 9.92 -0.97
CA LEU A 66 -5.77 9.76 -1.89
C LEU A 66 -7.02 10.49 -1.39
N LEU A 67 -7.38 10.31 -0.11
CA LEU A 67 -8.51 11.03 0.48
C LEU A 67 -8.34 12.55 0.38
N LYS A 68 -7.12 13.05 0.62
CA LYS A 68 -6.83 14.48 0.48
C LYS A 68 -7.03 14.94 -0.98
N GLU A 69 -6.55 14.18 -1.95
CA GLU A 69 -6.71 14.49 -3.37
C GLU A 69 -8.19 14.52 -3.78
N GLU A 70 -8.97 13.53 -3.37
CA GLU A 70 -10.41 13.46 -3.62
C GLU A 70 -11.17 14.66 -3.01
N VAL A 71 -10.87 15.01 -1.76
CA VAL A 71 -11.47 16.17 -1.10
C VAL A 71 -11.12 17.48 -1.83
N LEU A 72 -9.85 17.66 -2.22
CA LEU A 72 -9.45 18.86 -2.98
C LEU A 72 -10.12 18.89 -4.35
N ALA A 73 -10.25 17.75 -5.03
CA ALA A 73 -10.95 17.66 -6.30
C ALA A 73 -12.41 18.10 -6.16
N ILE A 74 -13.12 17.70 -5.09
CA ILE A 74 -14.50 18.13 -4.83
C ILE A 74 -14.58 19.65 -4.59
N ILE A 75 -13.69 20.20 -3.77
CA ILE A 75 -13.67 21.64 -3.43
C ILE A 75 -13.40 22.50 -4.67
N TYR A 76 -12.46 22.09 -5.53
CA TYR A 76 -12.06 22.87 -6.70
C TYR A 76 -12.89 22.57 -7.96
N SER A 77 -13.53 21.40 -8.06
CA SER A 77 -14.49 21.12 -9.14
C SER A 77 -15.81 21.87 -8.96
N SER A 78 -16.21 22.15 -7.72
CA SER A 78 -17.42 22.93 -7.39
C SER A 78 -17.26 24.45 -7.59
N ARG A 79 -16.14 24.90 -8.19
CA ARG A 79 -15.83 26.33 -8.41
C ARG A 79 -16.03 26.81 -9.85
N TYR A 80 -16.72 26.04 -10.69
CA TYR A 80 -17.25 26.47 -11.99
C TYR A 80 -18.69 25.99 -12.16
#